data_AF-A0A926USC9-F1
#
_entry.id   AF-A0A926USC9-F1
#
_cell.length_a   1.000
_cell.length_b   1.000
_cell.length_c   1.000
_cell.angle_alpha   90.00
_cell.angle_beta   90.00
_cell.angle_gamma   90.00
#
_symmetry.space_group_name_H-M   'P 1'
#
loop_
_entity.id
_entity.type
_entity.pdbx_description
1 polymer ?
#
loop_
_entity_poly.entity_id
_entity_poly.type
_entity_poly.pdbx_seq_one_letter_code
_entity_poly.pdbx_strand_id
1 'polypeptide(L)'
;MYTRKFVGLLGWIVILSVLAATCIAYFVVVVNPVTKEIFDGFGRPLTETPWLLRVTIFSSKRFWAGWGWVIGDMIIFWVGMITGWLLVSYSLE
;
A
#
# COMPACT_ATOMS: atom_id res chain seq x y z
N MET A 1 -18.61 -25.25 11.02
CA MET A 1 -17.80 -25.46 9.79
C MET A 1 -17.88 -24.27 8.82
N TYR A 2 -19.06 -23.76 8.49
CA TYR A 2 -19.22 -22.61 7.56
C TYR A 2 -18.63 -21.29 8.07
N THR A 3 -18.76 -20.99 9.36
CA THR A 3 -18.26 -19.75 9.96
C THR A 3 -16.74 -19.60 9.84
N ARG A 4 -15.97 -20.68 10.05
CA ARG A 4 -14.52 -20.66 9.91
C ARG A 4 -14.08 -20.39 8.47
N LYS A 5 -14.69 -21.07 7.50
CA LYS A 5 -14.43 -20.84 6.06
C LYS A 5 -14.74 -19.40 5.65
N PHE A 6 -15.83 -18.82 6.17
CA PHE A 6 -16.19 -17.43 5.92
C PHE A 6 -15.15 -16.46 6.50
N VAL A 7 -14.66 -16.71 7.72
CA VAL A 7 -13.58 -15.90 8.33
C VAL A 7 -12.29 -15.99 7.50
N GLY A 8 -11.94 -17.17 6.99
CA GLY A 8 -10.77 -17.34 6.11
C GLY A 8 -10.90 -16.57 4.80
N LEU A 9 -12.10 -16.55 4.21
CA LEU A 9 -12.39 -15.74 3.01
C LEU A 9 -12.20 -14.25 3.29
N LEU A 10 -12.70 -13.74 4.44
CA LEU A 10 -12.48 -12.36 4.85
C LEU A 10 -10.99 -12.04 5.02
N GLY A 11 -10.21 -12.96 5.60
CA GLY A 11 -8.76 -12.81 5.71
C GLY A 11 -8.07 -12.63 4.36
N TRP A 12 -8.42 -13.47 3.38
CA TRP A 12 -7.92 -13.34 2.00
C TRP A 12 -8.33 -12.02 1.34
N ILE A 13 -9.57 -11.58 1.54
CA ILE A 13 -10.04 -10.28 1.02
C ILE A 13 -9.18 -9.15 1.59
N VAL A 14 -8.91 -9.15 2.90
CA VAL A 14 -8.05 -8.14 3.54
C VAL A 14 -6.64 -8.13 2.93
N ILE A 15 -6.01 -9.29 2.78
CA ILE A 15 -4.67 -9.41 2.17
C ILE A 15 -4.67 -8.83 0.75
N LEU A 16 -5.63 -9.25 -0.08
CA LEU A 16 -5.72 -8.81 -1.47
C LEU A 16 -6.00 -7.31 -1.57
N SER A 17 -6.86 -6.76 -0.71
CA SER A 17 -7.14 -5.32 -0.68
C SER A 17 -5.90 -4.49 -0.32
N VAL A 18 -5.12 -4.94 0.67
CA VAL A 18 -3.89 -4.24 1.10
C VAL A 18 -2.81 -4.30 0.02
N LEU A 19 -2.65 -5.44 -0.65
CA LEU A 19 -1.74 -5.58 -1.79
C LEU A 19 -2.16 -4.68 -2.95
N ALA A 20 -3.45 -4.68 -3.31
CA ALA A 20 -3.98 -3.82 -4.37
C ALA A 20 -3.79 -2.34 -4.04
N ALA A 21 -4.07 -1.92 -2.80
CA ALA A 21 -3.84 -0.55 -2.35
C ALA A 21 -2.37 -0.17 -2.44
N THR A 22 -1.45 -1.05 -2.03
CA THR A 22 -0.01 -0.81 -2.15
C THR A 22 0.41 -0.63 -3.62
N CYS A 23 -0.15 -1.44 -4.52
CA CYS A 23 0.09 -1.28 -5.95
C CYS A 23 -0.37 0.08 -6.47
N ILE A 24 -1.59 0.51 -6.09
CA ILE A 24 -2.15 1.80 -6.52
C ILE A 24 -1.32 2.97 -5.96
N ALA A 25 -0.93 2.91 -4.69
CA ALA A 25 -0.15 3.94 -4.03
C ALA A 25 1.26 4.14 -4.63
N TYR A 26 1.93 3.05 -5.02
CA TYR A 26 3.37 3.10 -5.35
C TYR A 26 3.70 2.88 -6.83
N PHE A 27 2.76 2.39 -7.64
CA PHE A 27 3.00 2.11 -9.06
C PHE A 27 2.11 2.90 -10.01
N VAL A 28 0.98 3.45 -9.56
CA VAL A 28 0.11 4.30 -10.39
C VAL A 28 0.52 5.74 -10.20
N VAL A 29 0.80 6.43 -11.31
CA VAL A 29 1.15 7.85 -11.35
C VAL A 29 0.22 8.55 -12.31
N VAL A 30 -0.38 9.64 -11.85
CA VAL A 30 -1.31 10.47 -12.61
C VAL A 30 -0.72 11.88 -12.69
N VAL A 31 -0.69 12.45 -13.90
CA VAL A 31 -0.21 13.82 -14.12
C VAL A 31 -1.40 14.70 -14.43
N ASN A 32 -1.59 15.78 -13.67
CA ASN A 32 -2.63 16.75 -13.95
C ASN A 32 -2.26 17.56 -15.22
N PRO A 33 -3.09 17.53 -16.28
CA PRO A 33 -2.76 18.20 -17.54
C PRO A 33 -2.75 19.73 -17.44
N VAL A 34 -3.44 20.30 -16.43
CA VAL A 34 -3.56 21.75 -16.22
C VAL A 34 -2.46 22.27 -15.30
N THR A 35 -2.31 21.68 -14.10
CA THR A 35 -1.34 22.16 -13.10
C THR A 35 0.06 21.57 -13.27
N LYS A 36 0.24 20.57 -14.14
CA LYS A 36 1.48 19.78 -14.32
C LYS A 36 1.96 19.05 -13.06
N GLU A 37 1.14 19.03 -12.00
CA GLU A 37 1.44 18.32 -10.77
C GLU A 37 1.29 16.81 -10.94
N ILE A 38 2.08 16.07 -10.17
CA ILE A 38 2.14 14.61 -10.21
C ILE A 38 1.44 14.09 -8.95
N PHE A 39 0.56 13.13 -9.12
CA PHE A 39 -0.19 12.47 -8.05
C PHE A 39 -0.04 10.96 -8.16
N ASP A 40 -0.26 10.25 -7.06
CA ASP A 40 -0.38 8.79 -7.10
C ASP A 40 -1.80 8.34 -7.50
N GLY A 41 -2.04 7.03 -7.56
CA GLY A 41 -3.35 6.46 -7.86
C GLY A 41 -4.45 6.76 -6.83
N PHE A 42 -4.11 7.31 -5.66
CA PHE A 42 -5.06 7.77 -4.65
C PHE A 42 -5.23 9.30 -4.65
N GLY A 43 -4.60 10.01 -5.58
CA GLY A 43 -4.68 11.47 -5.68
C GLY A 43 -3.80 12.20 -4.66
N ARG A 44 -2.82 11.52 -4.05
CA ARG A 44 -1.86 12.15 -3.12
C ARG A 44 -0.74 12.81 -3.92
N PRO A 45 -0.34 14.05 -3.59
CA PRO A 45 0.68 14.76 -4.34
C PRO A 45 2.03 14.05 -4.20
N LEU A 46 2.68 13.81 -5.34
CA LEU A 46 3.98 13.19 -5.42
C LEU A 46 5.06 14.26 -5.57
N THR A 47 6.06 14.19 -4.70
CA THR A 47 7.21 15.10 -4.67
C THR A 47 8.48 14.37 -5.05
N GLU A 48 9.54 15.11 -5.32
CA GLU A 48 10.84 14.51 -5.52
C GLU A 48 11.35 13.85 -4.23
N THR A 49 11.76 12.59 -4.33
CA THR A 49 12.36 11.87 -3.20
C THR A 49 13.66 12.56 -2.76
N PRO A 50 13.88 12.83 -1.47
CA PRO A 50 15.14 13.36 -0.96
C PRO A 50 16.35 12.51 -1.38
N TRP A 51 17.50 13.15 -1.62
CA TRP A 51 18.70 12.47 -2.13
C TRP A 51 19.14 11.29 -1.24
N LEU A 52 19.04 11.42 0.09
CA LEU A 52 19.35 10.36 1.05
C LEU A 52 18.53 9.09 0.82
N LEU A 53 17.25 9.25 0.46
CA LEU A 53 16.32 8.14 0.24
C LEU A 53 16.43 7.54 -1.16
N ARG A 54 16.92 8.32 -2.14
CA ARG A 54 17.27 7.80 -3.47
C ARG A 54 18.44 6.80 -3.42
N VAL A 55 19.33 6.97 -2.44
CA VAL A 55 20.55 6.15 -2.32
C VAL A 55 20.32 4.92 -1.42
N THR A 56 19.48 5.04 -0.40
CA THR A 56 19.35 3.99 0.63
C THR A 56 18.12 3.08 0.49
N ILE A 57 16.98 3.58 -0.04
CA ILE A 57 15.70 2.85 0.00
C ILE A 57 15.07 2.72 -1.39
N PHE A 58 15.03 3.83 -2.14
CA PHE A 58 14.42 3.86 -3.47
C PHE A 58 15.52 4.00 -4.50
N SER A 59 15.99 2.91 -5.08
CA SER A 59 17.10 2.83 -6.06
C SER A 59 16.88 3.59 -7.39
N SER A 60 16.10 4.67 -7.42
CA SER A 60 15.84 5.49 -8.62
C SER A 60 15.27 6.88 -8.26
N LYS A 61 15.24 7.76 -9.26
CA LYS A 61 14.50 9.04 -9.27
C LYS A 61 12.97 8.81 -9.25
N ARG A 62 12.44 8.06 -8.27
CA ARG A 62 10.99 7.93 -8.09
C ARG A 62 10.44 9.16 -7.38
N PHE A 63 9.23 9.55 -7.76
CA PHE A 63 8.44 10.47 -6.96
C PHE A 63 7.78 9.71 -5.81
N TRP A 64 7.50 10.40 -4.71
CA TRP A 64 6.92 9.79 -3.51
C TRP A 64 5.97 10.76 -2.81
N ALA A 65 5.01 10.23 -2.04
CA ALA A 65 4.02 11.05 -1.35
C ALA A 65 4.58 11.76 -0.09
N GLY A 66 5.82 11.45 0.32
CA GLY A 66 6.44 12.00 1.53
C GLY A 66 6.35 11.07 2.74
N TRP A 67 7.13 11.39 3.79
CA TRP A 67 7.31 10.51 4.96
C TRP A 67 6.03 10.17 5.71
N GLY A 68 5.13 11.13 5.89
CA GLY A 68 3.88 10.88 6.63
C GLY A 68 3.03 9.80 5.96
N TRP A 69 2.90 9.88 4.64
CA TRP A 69 2.19 8.88 3.83
C TRP A 69 2.92 7.55 3.79
N VAL A 70 4.25 7.56 3.65
CA VAL A 70 5.04 6.31 3.66
C VAL A 70 4.88 5.56 4.98
N ILE A 71 5.00 6.25 6.12
CA ILE A 71 4.83 5.62 7.44
C ILE A 71 3.40 5.07 7.59
N GLY A 72 2.39 5.85 7.19
CA GLY A 72 1.00 5.41 7.21
C GLY A 72 0.77 4.16 6.35
N ASP A 73 1.28 4.17 5.12
CA ASP A 73 1.18 3.03 4.19
C ASP A 73 1.88 1.79 4.74
N MET A 74 3.05 1.94 5.38
CA MET A 74 3.75 0.82 6.03
C MET A 74 2.95 0.24 7.20
N ILE A 75 2.36 1.09 8.04
CA ILE A 75 1.51 0.63 9.16
C ILE A 75 0.30 -0.14 8.61
N ILE A 76 -0.42 0.45 7.65
CA ILE A 76 -1.60 -0.19 7.03
C ILE A 76 -1.21 -1.51 6.37
N PHE A 77 -0.08 -1.53 5.66
CA PHE A 77 0.43 -2.72 5.00
C PHE A 77 0.70 -3.85 6.00
N TRP A 78 1.56 -3.61 6.99
CA TRP A 78 1.95 -4.66 7.94
C TRP A 78 0.79 -5.11 8.83
N VAL A 79 0.00 -4.16 9.35
CA VAL A 79 -1.18 -4.49 10.17
C VAL A 79 -2.21 -5.27 9.36
N GLY A 80 -2.46 -4.85 8.11
CA GLY A 80 -3.38 -5.53 7.21
C GLY A 80 -2.93 -6.94 6.85
N MET A 81 -1.65 -7.11 6.51
CA MET A 81 -1.05 -8.42 6.22
C MET A 81 -1.11 -9.37 7.42
N ILE A 82 -0.73 -8.90 8.61
CA ILE A 82 -0.77 -9.70 9.84
C ILE A 82 -2.21 -10.09 10.18
N THR A 83 -3.13 -9.13 10.15
CA THR A 83 -4.55 -9.38 10.49
C THR A 83 -5.17 -10.38 9.50
N GLY A 84 -4.94 -10.18 8.20
CA GLY A 84 -5.42 -11.09 7.17
C GLY A 84 -4.85 -12.50 7.33
N TRP A 85 -3.54 -12.61 7.62
CA TRP A 85 -2.90 -13.90 7.87
C TRP A 85 -3.51 -14.62 9.08
N LEU A 86 -3.69 -13.93 10.21
CA LEU A 86 -4.29 -14.52 11.42
C LEU A 86 -5.72 -15.04 11.17
N LEU A 87 -6.53 -14.31 10.39
CA LEU A 87 -7.88 -14.73 10.01
C LEU A 87 -7.86 -15.97 9.11
N VAL A 88 -6.91 -16.04 8.17
CA VAL A 88 -6.70 -17.23 7.33
C VAL A 88 -6.25 -18.42 8.18
N SER A 89 -5.25 -18.25 9.04
CA SER A 89 -4.76 -19.32 9.92
C SER A 89 -5.86 -19.87 10.83
N TYR A 90 -6.66 -19.00 11.46
CA TYR A 90 -7.80 -19.42 12.28
C TYR A 90 -8.84 -20.24 11.53
N SER A 91 -8.96 -20.06 10.21
CA SER A 91 -9.89 -20.84 9.39
C SER A 91 -9.40 -22.24 9.01
N LEU A 92 -8.08 -22.47 9.11
CA LEU A 92 -7.40 -23.72 8.76
C LEU A 92 -7.24 -24.65 9.96
N GLU A 93 -7.23 -24.11 11.17
CA GLU A 93 -7.38 -24.82 12.45
C GLU A 93 -8.83 -25.26 12.71
#